data_AF-A0A3R8RZE0-F1
#
_entry.id   AF-A0A3R8RZE0-F1
#
_cell.length_a   1.000
_cell.length_b   1.000
_cell.length_c   1.000
_cell.angle_alpha   90.00
_cell.angle_beta   90.00
_cell.angle_gamma   90.00
#
_symmetry.space_group_name_H-M   'P 1'
#
loop_
_entity.id
_entity.type
_entity.pdbx_description
1 polymer ?
#
loop_
_entity_poly.entity_id
_entity_poly.type
_entity_poly.pdbx_seq_one_letter_code
_entity_poly.pdbx_strand_id
1 'polypeptide(L)'
;MKSSKSQSQVRLKQLSQEYVDRQGQGRTLDYSRVSADKLLLLEAINDWSGQALAQGGDFKFTYGGDDPCCESRNEREFLIKNLHAQPYVVYPVSGFFLGDSSELLFSHEHSAFRMLPHATGSFSHAIGIAENQHISDVQQAMLLWVACATESCLEYLREQLEQHGMRMQAEEQATVESIVRSALRNHFSIGQVRNAMWRVAREVATLSKRQFWNNEKAAQQVPKKLDKVLADAVAKGADWEAYNRPEYQPMGAVLSLFLKRFDVSDRTPGPQVFAILQQDADLFEGDEPEPEREASNSTTLVIGSFYFHEVFTPLDQLLVSCFRGARLESDEPVWDERHPGIGVIQFSMSNLNAFDGHAFGRRVLPMLGVHAPTEKDFARHAAKIGKENDHPFNLKNSVNTAWREAVAKLDLFQDDAQVLSDMICYAPEPGDLLRLNGAAGQSGLVGVRVDYAFSDVDYGYTSSYLSLPGLRVSLGEDLLSPARNDFDLVAAYCRKDEQEMVDVLADGISHAVQSADPAMRKQLLRAIGERLIATSEENSGFLGASVAGAGLAAKPPSSTQGGFN
;
A
#
# COMPACT_ATOMS: atom_id res chain seq x y z
N MET A 1 48.23 6.53 7.40
CA MET A 1 46.85 6.91 7.82
C MET A 1 46.35 8.27 7.29
N LYS A 2 47.16 9.33 7.13
CA LYS A 2 46.69 10.62 6.56
C LYS A 2 46.29 10.58 5.07
N SER A 3 46.92 9.71 4.27
CA SER A 3 46.64 9.57 2.82
C SER A 3 45.25 8.97 2.51
N SER A 4 44.83 7.96 3.28
CA SER A 4 43.53 7.28 3.08
C SER A 4 42.32 8.16 3.43
N LYS A 5 42.39 8.98 4.51
CA LYS A 5 41.32 9.94 4.83
C LYS A 5 41.13 11.02 3.76
N SER A 6 42.22 11.46 3.13
CA SER A 6 42.19 12.43 2.02
C SER A 6 41.51 11.83 0.78
N GLN A 7 41.84 10.58 0.42
CA GLN A 7 41.22 9.89 -0.70
C GLN A 7 39.72 9.62 -0.48
N SER A 8 39.31 9.23 0.73
CA SER A 8 37.89 9.03 1.06
C SER A 8 37.07 10.33 0.99
N GLN A 9 37.63 11.45 1.42
CA GLN A 9 36.97 12.76 1.32
C GLN A 9 36.80 13.22 -0.13
N VAL A 10 37.84 13.03 -0.96
CA VAL A 10 37.76 13.33 -2.40
C VAL A 10 36.69 12.48 -3.07
N ARG A 11 36.66 11.17 -2.78
CA ARG A 11 35.65 10.25 -3.32
C ARG A 11 34.23 10.59 -2.88
N LEU A 12 34.03 10.92 -1.59
CA LEU A 12 32.72 11.35 -1.09
C LEU A 12 32.24 12.62 -1.79
N LYS A 13 33.12 13.61 -1.96
CA LYS A 13 32.80 14.85 -2.66
C LYS A 13 32.42 14.59 -4.13
N GLN A 14 33.15 13.69 -4.80
CA GLN A 14 32.83 13.31 -6.17
C GLN A 14 31.46 12.62 -6.26
N LEU A 15 31.22 11.58 -5.47
CA LEU A 15 29.97 10.81 -5.51
C LEU A 15 28.74 11.64 -5.12
N SER A 16 28.88 12.51 -4.12
CA SER A 16 27.80 13.43 -3.73
C SER A 16 27.47 14.43 -4.84
N GLN A 17 28.48 14.99 -5.51
CA GLN A 17 28.24 15.89 -6.65
C GLN A 17 27.57 15.15 -7.81
N GLU A 18 28.06 13.96 -8.18
CA GLU A 18 27.47 13.13 -9.23
C GLU A 18 26.00 12.77 -8.93
N TYR A 19 25.67 12.50 -7.66
CA TYR A 19 24.30 12.27 -7.23
C TYR A 19 23.44 13.53 -7.42
N VAL A 20 23.88 14.67 -6.90
CA VAL A 20 23.12 15.94 -6.96
C VAL A 20 22.91 16.37 -8.40
N ASP A 21 23.93 16.24 -9.26
CA ASP A 21 23.85 16.57 -10.68
C ASP A 21 22.85 15.64 -11.40
N ARG A 22 22.87 14.33 -11.10
CA ARG A 22 21.92 13.37 -11.67
C ARG A 22 20.49 13.63 -11.24
N GLN A 23 20.26 14.05 -10.00
CA GLN A 23 18.92 14.43 -9.53
C GLN A 23 18.45 15.76 -10.15
N GLY A 24 19.37 16.70 -10.37
CA GLY A 24 19.06 18.01 -10.97
C GLY A 24 18.90 17.99 -12.49
N GLN A 25 19.48 17.02 -13.20
CA GLN A 25 19.43 16.94 -14.66
C GLN A 25 18.30 16.02 -15.15
N GLY A 26 17.27 16.61 -15.75
CA GLY A 26 16.25 15.89 -16.53
C GLY A 26 15.17 15.18 -15.69
N ARG A 27 15.28 15.14 -14.36
CA ARG A 27 14.18 14.70 -13.49
C ARG A 27 13.23 15.86 -13.25
N THR A 28 11.97 15.65 -13.63
CA THR A 28 10.87 16.60 -13.40
C THR A 28 9.68 15.84 -12.81
N LEU A 29 8.78 16.56 -12.14
CA LEU A 29 7.57 16.00 -11.56
C LEU A 29 6.34 16.79 -12.01
N ASP A 30 5.26 16.08 -12.37
CA ASP A 30 3.97 16.71 -12.62
C ASP A 30 3.26 16.96 -11.28
N TYR A 31 3.36 18.19 -10.76
CA TYR A 31 2.81 18.58 -9.46
C TYR A 31 1.27 18.64 -9.46
N SER A 32 0.63 18.69 -10.64
CA SER A 32 -0.83 18.57 -10.73
C SER A 32 -1.35 17.19 -10.31
N ARG A 33 -0.45 16.19 -10.29
CA ARG A 33 -0.74 14.80 -9.90
C ARG A 33 -0.20 14.44 -8.52
N VAL A 34 0.42 15.38 -7.82
CA VAL A 34 0.91 15.17 -6.46
C VAL A 34 -0.27 15.31 -5.50
N SER A 35 -0.31 14.45 -4.48
CA SER A 35 -1.38 14.46 -3.49
C SER A 35 -1.41 15.77 -2.70
N ALA A 36 -2.63 16.24 -2.37
CA ALA A 36 -2.82 17.54 -1.74
C ALA A 36 -2.07 17.69 -0.42
N ASP A 37 -1.94 16.63 0.38
CA ASP A 37 -1.17 16.63 1.63
C ASP A 37 0.32 16.96 1.41
N LYS A 38 0.94 16.42 0.34
CA LYS A 38 2.33 16.76 0.00
C LYS A 38 2.45 18.17 -0.56
N LEU A 39 1.44 18.64 -1.28
CA LEU A 39 1.40 20.02 -1.75
C LEU A 39 1.30 21.00 -0.58
N LEU A 40 0.46 20.71 0.41
CA LEU A 40 0.39 21.47 1.66
C LEU A 40 1.75 21.48 2.39
N LEU A 41 2.47 20.36 2.41
CA LEU A 41 3.83 20.33 2.98
C LEU A 41 4.80 21.25 2.22
N LEU A 42 4.76 21.24 0.90
CA LEU A 42 5.64 22.08 0.08
C LEU A 42 5.32 23.56 0.23
N GLU A 43 4.03 23.92 0.27
CA GLU A 43 3.58 25.27 0.56
C GLU A 43 4.07 25.71 1.94
N ALA A 44 3.83 24.90 2.98
CA ALA A 44 4.25 25.20 4.35
C ALA A 44 5.78 25.43 4.46
N ILE A 45 6.58 24.58 3.82
CA ILE A 45 8.04 24.70 3.82
C ILE A 45 8.50 25.90 3.00
N ASN A 46 7.87 26.16 1.86
CA ASN A 46 8.20 27.32 1.02
C ASN A 46 7.92 28.63 1.77
N ASP A 47 6.79 28.70 2.46
CA ASP A 47 6.41 29.83 3.31
C ASP A 47 7.40 30.04 4.46
N TRP A 48 7.72 28.98 5.19
CA TRP A 48 8.67 29.02 6.31
C TRP A 48 10.09 29.41 5.85
N SER A 49 10.56 28.86 4.72
CA SER A 49 11.90 29.11 4.20
C SER A 49 12.05 30.45 3.48
N GLY A 50 11.03 31.30 3.47
CA GLY A 50 11.07 32.60 2.81
C GLY A 50 11.14 32.47 1.29
N GLN A 51 10.37 31.56 0.72
CA GLN A 51 10.24 31.30 -0.73
C GLN A 51 11.45 30.58 -1.35
N ALA A 52 12.27 29.89 -0.54
CA ALA A 52 13.47 29.21 -1.05
C ALA A 52 13.12 28.11 -2.06
N LEU A 53 12.03 27.36 -1.86
CA LEU A 53 11.63 26.30 -2.79
C LEU A 53 11.24 26.85 -4.16
N ALA A 54 10.43 27.91 -4.21
CA ALA A 54 10.01 28.56 -5.45
C ALA A 54 11.21 29.12 -6.26
N GLN A 55 12.31 29.46 -5.58
CA GLN A 55 13.56 29.95 -6.17
C GLN A 55 14.54 28.82 -6.56
N GLY A 56 14.19 27.55 -6.34
CA GLY A 56 15.08 26.40 -6.57
C GLY A 56 16.22 26.28 -5.56
N GLY A 57 16.06 26.91 -4.39
CA GLY A 57 17.00 26.89 -3.29
C GLY A 57 16.96 25.59 -2.46
N ASP A 58 17.91 25.49 -1.55
CA ASP A 58 18.04 24.37 -0.62
C ASP A 58 17.42 24.76 0.72
N PHE A 59 16.77 23.80 1.38
CA PHE A 59 16.21 23.98 2.71
C PHE A 59 16.66 22.86 3.65
N LYS A 60 16.60 23.12 4.95
CA LYS A 60 16.90 22.14 5.97
C LYS A 60 15.80 22.14 7.01
N PHE A 61 15.28 20.96 7.35
CA PHE A 61 14.36 20.82 8.47
C PHE A 61 15.08 21.17 9.78
N THR A 62 14.59 22.21 10.44
CA THR A 62 14.97 22.58 11.80
C THR A 62 13.89 22.10 12.77
N TYR A 63 14.29 21.76 13.99
CA TYR A 63 13.37 21.49 15.08
C TYR A 63 13.93 22.07 16.37
N GLY A 64 13.05 22.59 17.22
CA GLY A 64 13.41 23.38 18.39
C GLY A 64 14.05 24.74 18.05
N GLY A 65 14.19 25.60 19.06
CA GLY A 65 14.71 26.96 18.92
C GLY A 65 13.64 28.00 18.54
N ASP A 66 14.10 29.19 18.14
CA ASP A 66 13.22 30.37 17.97
C ASP A 66 12.46 30.40 16.64
N ASP A 67 12.88 29.60 15.64
CA ASP A 67 12.24 29.50 14.31
C ASP A 67 12.31 28.07 13.76
N PRO A 68 11.52 27.14 14.33
CA PRO A 68 11.53 25.75 13.93
C PRO A 68 10.61 25.49 12.72
N CYS A 69 11.13 24.74 11.75
CA CYS A 69 10.29 24.14 10.70
C CYS A 69 9.33 23.09 11.30
N CYS A 70 9.81 22.33 12.29
CA CYS A 70 9.07 21.30 13.00
C CYS A 70 9.14 21.48 14.53
N GLU A 71 8.06 21.23 15.24
CA GLU A 71 7.98 21.29 16.70
C GLU A 71 8.89 20.26 17.37
N SER A 72 9.02 19.07 16.77
CA SER A 72 9.78 17.96 17.35
C SER A 72 10.63 17.22 16.32
N ARG A 73 11.53 16.38 16.84
CA ARG A 73 12.30 15.43 16.03
C ARG A 73 11.39 14.43 15.29
N ASN A 74 10.34 13.95 15.94
CA ASN A 74 9.41 12.98 15.36
C ASN A 74 8.58 13.63 14.25
N GLU A 75 8.14 14.89 14.43
CA GLU A 75 7.48 15.65 13.36
C GLU A 75 8.40 15.76 12.15
N ARG A 76 9.67 16.17 12.33
CA ARG A 76 10.65 16.18 11.23
C ARG A 76 10.75 14.85 10.52
N GLU A 77 10.89 13.75 11.25
CA GLU A 77 11.00 12.41 10.66
C GLU A 77 9.73 12.05 9.87
N PHE A 78 8.55 12.41 10.39
CA PHE A 78 7.27 12.27 9.70
C PHE A 78 7.20 13.11 8.41
N LEU A 79 7.55 14.41 8.44
CA LEU A 79 7.48 15.28 7.25
C LEU A 79 8.48 14.83 6.17
N ILE A 80 9.71 14.51 6.56
CA ILE A 80 10.73 13.98 5.64
C ILE A 80 10.24 12.68 4.99
N LYS A 81 9.68 11.76 5.79
CA LYS A 81 9.14 10.50 5.27
C LYS A 81 8.02 10.75 4.26
N ASN A 82 7.13 11.72 4.48
CA ASN A 82 6.06 12.05 3.54
C ASN A 82 6.60 12.65 2.22
N LEU A 83 7.57 13.56 2.29
CA LEU A 83 8.17 14.16 1.08
C LEU A 83 9.06 13.18 0.29
N HIS A 84 9.58 12.15 0.95
CA HIS A 84 10.35 11.07 0.34
C HIS A 84 9.50 9.86 -0.06
N ALA A 85 8.26 9.76 0.41
CA ALA A 85 7.31 8.77 -0.07
C ALA A 85 6.97 9.05 -1.53
N GLN A 86 6.66 8.04 -2.31
CA GLN A 86 6.40 8.20 -3.74
C GLN A 86 5.10 8.99 -4.03
N PRO A 87 5.08 9.91 -5.01
CA PRO A 87 6.25 10.44 -5.72
C PRO A 87 7.15 11.27 -4.79
N TYR A 88 8.47 11.01 -4.84
CA TYR A 88 9.44 11.82 -4.11
C TYR A 88 9.45 13.25 -4.68
N VAL A 89 9.24 14.24 -3.80
CA VAL A 89 9.16 15.66 -4.19
C VAL A 89 10.45 16.41 -3.89
N VAL A 90 11.29 15.87 -2.98
CA VAL A 90 12.58 16.44 -2.61
C VAL A 90 13.68 15.39 -2.63
N TYR A 91 14.93 15.83 -2.79
CA TYR A 91 16.12 14.98 -2.74
C TYR A 91 17.24 15.64 -1.91
N PRO A 92 18.11 14.86 -1.25
CA PRO A 92 19.19 15.40 -0.44
C PRO A 92 20.27 16.05 -1.32
N VAL A 93 20.80 17.18 -0.87
CA VAL A 93 21.91 17.90 -1.50
C VAL A 93 23.14 18.01 -0.59
N SER A 94 23.01 17.57 0.66
CA SER A 94 24.11 17.49 1.62
C SER A 94 23.87 16.35 2.62
N GLY A 95 24.69 16.23 3.67
CA GLY A 95 24.52 15.17 4.69
C GLY A 95 24.98 13.78 4.25
N PHE A 96 25.74 13.70 3.15
CA PHE A 96 26.26 12.44 2.61
C PHE A 96 27.46 11.90 3.40
N PHE A 97 27.54 10.57 3.48
CA PHE A 97 28.70 9.84 4.00
C PHE A 97 28.90 8.54 3.21
N LEU A 98 30.08 7.94 3.34
CA LEU A 98 30.38 6.64 2.71
C LEU A 98 30.09 5.51 3.70
N GLY A 99 29.32 4.52 3.27
CA GLY A 99 29.14 3.26 3.98
C GLY A 99 30.39 2.37 3.91
N ASP A 100 30.38 1.26 4.63
CA ASP A 100 31.51 0.32 4.73
C ASP A 100 31.91 -0.28 3.37
N SER A 101 30.94 -0.41 2.46
CA SER A 101 31.10 -0.86 1.07
C SER A 101 31.52 0.26 0.09
N SER A 102 31.80 1.47 0.58
CA SER A 102 31.98 2.70 -0.22
C SER A 102 30.74 3.14 -1.02
N GLU A 103 29.55 2.70 -0.62
CA GLU A 103 28.28 3.22 -1.13
C GLU A 103 27.96 4.62 -0.56
N LEU A 104 27.27 5.45 -1.33
CA LEU A 104 26.85 6.78 -0.91
C LEU A 104 25.57 6.67 -0.09
N LEU A 105 25.65 7.05 1.18
CA LEU A 105 24.51 7.12 2.11
C LEU A 105 24.28 8.58 2.51
N PHE A 106 23.10 8.90 3.03
CA PHE A 106 22.82 10.22 3.58
C PHE A 106 22.05 10.15 4.89
N SER A 107 22.22 11.17 5.72
CA SER A 107 21.55 11.29 7.02
C SER A 107 20.44 12.33 6.93
N HIS A 108 19.18 11.93 7.10
CA HIS A 108 18.04 12.85 7.11
C HIS A 108 18.22 14.02 8.09
N GLU A 109 18.90 13.79 9.21
CA GLU A 109 19.18 14.81 10.22
C GLU A 109 20.19 15.88 9.78
N HIS A 110 21.18 15.49 8.98
CA HIS A 110 22.27 16.38 8.58
C HIS A 110 22.13 16.90 7.15
N SER A 111 21.11 16.43 6.41
CA SER A 111 20.88 16.78 5.02
C SER A 111 20.10 18.09 4.88
N ALA A 112 20.53 18.90 3.93
CA ALA A 112 19.66 19.86 3.26
C ALA A 112 19.03 19.17 2.05
N PHE A 113 17.88 19.66 1.63
CA PHE A 113 17.06 19.09 0.57
C PHE A 113 16.76 20.14 -0.49
N ARG A 114 16.56 19.68 -1.72
CA ARG A 114 16.08 20.48 -2.85
C ARG A 114 14.84 19.81 -3.43
N MET A 115 13.87 20.63 -3.81
CA MET A 115 12.66 20.17 -4.50
C MET A 115 12.98 19.77 -5.95
N LEU A 116 12.23 18.85 -6.55
CA LEU A 116 12.27 18.62 -7.99
C LEU A 116 11.53 19.74 -8.75
N PRO A 117 12.01 20.18 -9.93
CA PRO A 117 11.26 21.12 -10.75
C PRO A 117 9.98 20.49 -11.30
N HIS A 118 8.99 21.32 -11.63
CA HIS A 118 7.80 20.86 -12.34
C HIS A 118 8.16 20.27 -13.73
N ALA A 119 7.22 19.56 -14.37
CA ALA A 119 7.33 19.05 -15.74
C ALA A 119 7.77 20.14 -16.76
N THR A 120 7.41 21.40 -16.51
CA THR A 120 7.86 22.55 -17.32
C THR A 120 9.29 23.03 -17.01
N GLY A 121 9.99 22.39 -16.08
CA GLY A 121 11.30 22.80 -15.56
C GLY A 121 11.26 23.92 -14.50
N SER A 122 10.08 24.40 -14.09
CA SER A 122 9.94 25.54 -13.19
C SER A 122 9.63 25.12 -11.74
N PHE A 123 10.38 25.65 -10.77
CA PHE A 123 10.09 25.49 -9.35
C PHE A 123 8.95 26.38 -8.87
N SER A 124 8.90 27.63 -9.35
CA SER A 124 7.81 28.56 -9.00
C SER A 124 6.46 28.08 -9.50
N HIS A 125 6.42 27.37 -10.63
CA HIS A 125 5.18 26.76 -11.13
C HIS A 125 4.72 25.61 -10.22
N ALA A 126 5.65 24.77 -9.72
CA ALA A 126 5.32 23.71 -8.76
C ALA A 126 4.70 24.29 -7.47
N ILE A 127 5.31 25.34 -6.91
CA ILE A 127 4.76 26.02 -5.72
C ILE A 127 3.43 26.71 -6.05
N GLY A 128 3.31 27.35 -7.21
CA GLY A 128 2.04 27.94 -7.64
C GLY A 128 0.92 26.90 -7.73
N ILE A 129 1.20 25.66 -8.13
CA ILE A 129 0.22 24.57 -8.07
C ILE A 129 -0.13 24.25 -6.61
N ALA A 130 0.88 24.10 -5.73
CA ALA A 130 0.65 23.80 -4.31
C ALA A 130 -0.21 24.84 -3.58
N GLU A 131 0.05 26.12 -3.84
CA GLU A 131 -0.68 27.25 -3.24
C GLU A 131 -2.13 27.36 -3.73
N ASN A 132 -2.40 27.02 -5.00
CA ASN A 132 -3.72 27.21 -5.62
C ASN A 132 -4.60 25.94 -5.59
N GLN A 133 -4.04 24.78 -5.28
CA GLN A 133 -4.78 23.52 -5.35
C GLN A 133 -5.60 23.29 -4.07
N HIS A 134 -6.93 23.18 -4.21
CA HIS A 134 -7.82 22.75 -3.14
C HIS A 134 -7.55 21.32 -2.69
N ILE A 135 -7.95 20.98 -1.46
CA ILE A 135 -7.78 19.66 -0.87
C ILE A 135 -8.53 18.61 -1.70
N SER A 136 -7.82 17.61 -2.20
CA SER A 136 -8.46 16.46 -2.89
C SER A 136 -8.73 15.27 -1.96
N ASP A 137 -8.00 15.17 -0.84
CA ASP A 137 -8.16 14.12 0.17
C ASP A 137 -8.20 14.72 1.58
N VAL A 138 -9.40 14.85 2.11
CA VAL A 138 -9.66 15.39 3.45
C VAL A 138 -9.04 14.52 4.54
N GLN A 139 -8.98 13.20 4.36
CA GLN A 139 -8.42 12.29 5.37
C GLN A 139 -6.91 12.49 5.48
N GLN A 140 -6.20 12.59 4.36
CA GLN A 140 -4.75 12.83 4.38
C GLN A 140 -4.40 14.22 4.93
N ALA A 141 -5.14 15.25 4.54
CA ALA A 141 -4.97 16.59 5.12
C ALA A 141 -5.23 16.59 6.63
N MET A 142 -6.25 15.86 7.09
CA MET A 142 -6.53 15.70 8.52
C MET A 142 -5.44 14.90 9.24
N LEU A 143 -4.91 13.84 8.64
CA LEU A 143 -3.80 13.06 9.21
C LEU A 143 -2.54 13.91 9.36
N LEU A 144 -2.23 14.75 8.36
CA LEU A 144 -1.13 15.71 8.41
C LEU A 144 -1.32 16.69 9.58
N TRP A 145 -2.49 17.32 9.69
CA TRP A 145 -2.78 18.24 10.80
C TRP A 145 -2.67 17.54 12.16
N VAL A 146 -3.30 16.37 12.31
CA VAL A 146 -3.30 15.60 13.58
C VAL A 146 -1.87 15.20 13.96
N ALA A 147 -1.02 14.80 13.01
CA ALA A 147 0.36 14.43 13.29
C ALA A 147 1.15 15.62 13.86
N CYS A 148 1.13 16.76 13.19
CA CYS A 148 1.81 17.98 13.65
C CYS A 148 1.23 18.51 14.96
N ALA A 149 -0.11 18.51 15.10
CA ALA A 149 -0.81 18.93 16.31
C ALA A 149 -0.47 18.04 17.52
N THR A 150 -0.32 16.74 17.30
CA THR A 150 0.08 15.77 18.35
C THR A 150 1.49 16.09 18.84
N GLU A 151 2.45 16.28 17.93
CA GLU A 151 3.83 16.61 18.28
C GLU A 151 3.94 17.95 19.03
N SER A 152 3.17 18.95 18.62
CA SER A 152 3.10 20.24 19.33
C SER A 152 2.54 20.11 20.76
N CYS A 153 1.61 19.16 21.00
CA CYS A 153 1.11 18.85 22.34
C CYS A 153 2.13 18.04 23.16
N LEU A 154 2.79 17.06 22.55
CA LEU A 154 3.79 16.23 23.23
C LEU A 154 4.99 17.05 23.69
N GLU A 155 5.46 17.98 22.85
CA GLU A 155 6.56 18.87 23.20
C GLU A 155 6.18 19.78 24.38
N TYR A 156 4.97 20.33 24.36
CA TYR A 156 4.44 21.08 25.50
C TYR A 156 4.43 20.25 26.79
N LEU A 157 3.92 19.00 26.74
CA LEU A 157 3.89 18.12 27.90
C LEU A 157 5.30 17.79 28.40
N ARG A 158 6.25 17.53 27.49
CA ARG A 158 7.65 17.25 27.82
C ARG A 158 8.23 18.39 28.65
N GLU A 159 8.05 19.62 28.21
CA GLU A 159 8.51 20.81 28.92
C GLU A 159 7.82 20.97 30.29
N GLN A 160 6.49 20.77 30.37
CA GLN A 160 5.77 20.85 31.64
C GLN A 160 6.28 19.83 32.67
N LEU A 161 6.66 18.63 32.22
CA LEU A 161 7.25 17.60 33.08
C LEU A 161 8.70 17.93 33.45
N GLU A 162 9.50 18.45 32.52
CA GLU A 162 10.89 18.84 32.74
C GLU A 162 11.03 19.96 33.77
N GLN A 163 10.10 20.92 33.81
CA GLN A 163 10.02 21.96 34.85
C GLN A 163 9.91 21.39 36.28
N HIS A 164 9.47 20.14 36.41
CA HIS A 164 9.35 19.41 37.67
C HIS A 164 10.41 18.30 37.83
N GLY A 165 11.40 18.25 36.95
CA GLY A 165 12.46 17.22 36.96
C GLY A 165 11.94 15.81 36.68
N MET A 166 10.83 15.70 35.93
CA MET A 166 10.23 14.43 35.54
C MET A 166 10.44 14.18 34.04
N ARG A 167 10.53 12.91 33.66
CA ARG A 167 10.63 12.46 32.26
C ARG A 167 9.81 11.20 32.09
N MET A 168 9.14 11.08 30.94
CA MET A 168 8.46 9.86 30.53
C MET A 168 9.47 8.92 29.85
N GLN A 169 9.27 7.61 30.03
CA GLN A 169 9.93 6.58 29.23
C GLN A 169 9.19 6.41 27.89
N ALA A 170 9.84 5.68 26.97
CA ALA A 170 9.33 5.50 25.61
C ALA A 170 7.92 4.88 25.56
N GLU A 171 7.61 3.93 26.44
CA GLU A 171 6.30 3.27 26.48
C GLU A 171 5.18 4.23 26.92
N GLU A 172 5.44 5.07 27.93
CA GLU A 172 4.47 6.07 28.35
C GLU A 172 4.29 7.15 27.28
N GLN A 173 5.38 7.57 26.62
CA GLN A 173 5.31 8.53 25.53
C GLN A 173 4.45 8.02 24.38
N ALA A 174 4.64 6.78 23.93
CA ALA A 174 3.84 6.17 22.87
C ALA A 174 2.35 6.05 23.25
N THR A 175 2.06 5.75 24.52
CA THR A 175 0.69 5.70 25.03
C THR A 175 0.04 7.09 25.03
N VAL A 176 0.76 8.10 25.51
CA VAL A 176 0.28 9.50 25.50
C VAL A 176 0.06 9.99 24.08
N GLU A 177 0.97 9.69 23.15
CA GLU A 177 0.83 10.02 21.73
C GLU A 177 -0.48 9.47 21.16
N SER A 178 -0.81 8.20 21.43
CA SER A 178 -2.07 7.58 21.00
C SER A 178 -3.30 8.29 21.59
N ILE A 179 -3.28 8.58 22.90
CA ILE A 179 -4.36 9.29 23.60
C ILE A 179 -4.58 10.69 22.97
N VAL A 180 -3.49 11.44 22.79
CA VAL A 180 -3.51 12.80 22.24
C VAL A 180 -3.99 12.82 20.81
N ARG A 181 -3.48 11.92 19.97
CA ARG A 181 -3.89 11.76 18.58
C ARG A 181 -5.39 11.51 18.47
N SER A 182 -5.92 10.60 19.28
CA SER A 182 -7.35 10.30 19.32
C SER A 182 -8.18 11.51 19.80
N ALA A 183 -7.73 12.17 20.87
CA ALA A 183 -8.40 13.32 21.46
C ALA A 183 -8.49 14.51 20.48
N LEU A 184 -7.37 14.84 19.81
CA LEU A 184 -7.31 15.90 18.80
C LEU A 184 -8.19 15.58 17.61
N ARG A 185 -8.14 14.35 17.10
CA ARG A 185 -8.93 13.95 15.92
C ARG A 185 -10.44 14.07 16.18
N ASN A 186 -10.89 13.63 17.35
CA ASN A 186 -12.31 13.34 17.56
C ASN A 186 -13.07 14.42 18.35
N HIS A 187 -12.38 15.20 19.20
CA HIS A 187 -13.09 15.99 20.21
C HIS A 187 -12.51 17.38 20.48
N PHE A 188 -11.20 17.53 20.55
CA PHE A 188 -10.57 18.69 21.20
C PHE A 188 -9.67 19.50 20.27
N SER A 189 -9.44 20.76 20.63
CA SER A 189 -8.39 21.60 20.04
C SER A 189 -7.03 21.38 20.71
N ILE A 190 -5.94 21.84 20.07
CA ILE A 190 -4.58 21.82 20.64
C ILE A 190 -4.54 22.50 22.01
N GLY A 191 -5.12 23.69 22.14
CA GLY A 191 -5.17 24.45 23.39
C GLY A 191 -5.96 23.74 24.49
N GLN A 192 -7.02 23.01 24.17
CA GLN A 192 -7.78 22.22 25.14
C GLN A 192 -6.97 21.01 25.64
N VAL A 193 -6.27 20.31 24.74
CA VAL A 193 -5.39 19.20 25.11
C VAL A 193 -4.22 19.70 25.97
N ARG A 194 -3.62 20.85 25.63
CA ARG A 194 -2.58 21.49 26.47
C ARG A 194 -3.09 21.84 27.87
N ASN A 195 -4.33 22.34 28.01
CA ASN A 195 -4.93 22.56 29.32
C ASN A 195 -4.98 21.25 30.14
N ALA A 196 -5.45 20.16 29.53
CA ALA A 196 -5.47 18.85 30.17
C ALA A 196 -4.05 18.40 30.60
N MET A 197 -3.07 18.53 29.71
CA MET A 197 -1.67 18.19 29.98
C MET A 197 -1.08 19.00 31.13
N TRP A 198 -1.34 20.30 31.19
CA TRP A 198 -0.88 21.15 32.29
C TRP A 198 -1.48 20.71 33.64
N ARG A 199 -2.78 20.40 33.68
CA ARG A 199 -3.43 19.88 34.90
C ARG A 199 -2.80 18.57 35.36
N VAL A 200 -2.58 17.65 34.42
CA VAL A 200 -1.96 16.35 34.69
C VAL A 200 -0.53 16.53 35.18
N ALA A 201 0.28 17.35 34.52
CA ALA A 201 1.66 17.63 34.90
C ALA A 201 1.76 18.15 36.35
N ARG A 202 0.90 19.10 36.73
CA ARG A 202 0.83 19.61 38.13
C ARG A 202 0.40 18.55 39.13
N GLU A 203 -0.56 17.71 38.75
CA GLU A 203 -1.04 16.63 39.61
C GLU A 203 0.05 15.58 39.86
N VAL A 204 0.75 15.14 38.81
CA VAL A 204 1.87 14.18 38.95
C VAL A 204 3.07 14.80 39.66
N ALA A 205 3.35 16.09 39.47
CA ALA A 205 4.37 16.81 40.23
C ALA A 205 4.04 16.89 41.74
N THR A 206 2.76 16.93 42.08
CA THR A 206 2.31 16.87 43.48
C THR A 206 2.42 15.45 44.02
N LEU A 207 2.12 14.45 43.19
CA LEU A 207 2.23 13.04 43.52
C LEU A 207 3.68 12.63 43.79
N SER A 208 4.65 13.15 43.02
CA SER A 208 6.08 12.83 43.16
C SER A 208 6.65 13.23 44.53
N LYS A 209 6.02 14.17 45.22
CA LYS A 209 6.42 14.65 46.56
C LYS A 209 5.84 13.81 47.71
N ARG A 210 4.98 12.82 47.43
CA ARG A 210 4.35 11.99 48.47
C ARG A 210 5.26 10.87 48.95
N GLN A 211 5.04 10.42 50.19
CA GLN A 211 5.70 9.25 50.74
C GLN A 211 5.49 8.04 49.82
N PHE A 212 6.56 7.30 49.51
CA PHE A 212 6.62 6.15 48.58
C PHE A 212 6.58 6.46 47.08
N TRP A 213 6.53 7.73 46.68
CA TRP A 213 6.63 8.15 45.28
C TRP A 213 7.99 8.76 44.96
N ASN A 214 8.39 8.64 43.70
CA ASN A 214 9.53 9.35 43.12
C ASN A 214 9.11 9.93 41.75
N ASN A 215 9.97 10.74 41.13
CA ASN A 215 9.68 11.38 39.85
C ASN A 215 9.32 10.38 38.75
N GLU A 216 10.01 9.25 38.70
CA GLU A 216 9.80 8.20 37.70
C GLU A 216 8.42 7.53 37.85
N LYS A 217 8.09 7.06 39.06
CA LYS A 217 6.79 6.45 39.36
C LYS A 217 5.65 7.44 39.13
N ALA A 218 5.84 8.71 39.46
CA ALA A 218 4.83 9.74 39.24
C ALA A 218 4.61 10.01 37.74
N ALA A 219 5.69 10.07 36.94
CA ALA A 219 5.60 10.23 35.49
C ALA A 219 4.86 9.07 34.81
N GLN A 220 5.01 7.83 35.32
CA GLN A 220 4.25 6.66 34.83
C GLN A 220 2.72 6.82 34.95
N GLN A 221 2.23 7.76 35.78
CA GLN A 221 0.79 8.01 35.92
C GLN A 221 0.24 9.00 34.89
N VAL A 222 1.09 9.65 34.08
CA VAL A 222 0.67 10.65 33.09
C VAL A 222 -0.33 10.08 32.09
N PRO A 223 -0.10 8.92 31.42
CA PRO A 223 -1.03 8.41 30.42
C PRO A 223 -2.42 8.16 31.01
N LYS A 224 -2.49 7.44 32.14
CA LYS A 224 -3.74 7.11 32.83
C LYS A 224 -4.51 8.36 33.29
N LYS A 225 -3.81 9.38 33.78
CA LYS A 225 -4.45 10.62 34.23
C LYS A 225 -4.93 11.48 33.07
N LEU A 226 -4.15 11.57 32.00
CA LEU A 226 -4.52 12.30 30.80
C LEU A 226 -5.76 11.70 30.14
N ASP A 227 -5.75 10.40 29.92
CA ASP A 227 -6.90 9.67 29.37
C ASP A 227 -8.16 9.91 30.21
N LYS A 228 -8.06 9.77 31.54
CA LYS A 228 -9.17 10.05 32.45
C LYS A 228 -9.67 11.49 32.35
N VAL A 229 -8.78 12.48 32.34
CA VAL A 229 -9.17 13.89 32.28
C VAL A 229 -9.93 14.18 30.98
N LEU A 230 -9.44 13.69 29.85
CA LEU A 230 -10.07 13.86 28.54
C LEU A 230 -11.41 13.10 28.45
N ALA A 231 -11.46 11.84 28.90
CA ALA A 231 -12.68 11.04 28.92
C ALA A 231 -13.78 11.66 29.81
N ASP A 232 -13.41 12.16 31.00
CA ASP A 232 -14.33 12.86 31.89
C ASP A 232 -14.90 14.13 31.24
N ALA A 233 -14.13 14.79 30.38
CA ALA A 233 -14.55 16.01 29.67
C ALA A 233 -15.56 15.71 28.57
N VAL A 234 -15.30 14.66 27.78
CA VAL A 234 -16.24 14.15 26.76
C VAL A 234 -17.55 13.75 27.43
N ALA A 235 -17.49 12.97 28.52
CA ALA A 235 -18.67 12.48 29.22
C ALA A 235 -19.54 13.61 29.82
N LYS A 236 -18.92 14.72 30.23
CA LYS A 236 -19.63 15.85 30.84
C LYS A 236 -20.12 16.87 29.82
N GLY A 237 -19.72 16.76 28.55
CA GLY A 237 -19.93 17.81 27.55
C GLY A 237 -19.37 19.16 28.00
N ALA A 238 -18.33 19.14 28.83
CA ALA A 238 -17.82 20.33 29.47
C ALA A 238 -17.00 21.13 28.47
N ASP A 239 -17.51 22.29 28.08
CA ASP A 239 -16.72 23.27 27.33
C ASP A 239 -15.71 23.88 28.31
N TRP A 240 -14.44 23.50 28.17
CA TRP A 240 -13.35 24.02 29.00
C TRP A 240 -12.40 24.88 28.17
N GLU A 241 -11.73 25.80 28.87
CA GLU A 241 -10.91 26.82 28.23
C GLU A 241 -9.71 26.22 27.49
N ALA A 242 -9.51 26.64 26.25
CA ALA A 242 -8.30 26.34 25.48
C ALA A 242 -7.15 27.23 25.95
N TYR A 243 -6.00 26.62 26.29
CA TYR A 243 -4.80 27.38 26.63
C TYR A 243 -4.16 27.97 25.37
N ASN A 244 -3.63 29.19 25.53
CA ASN A 244 -2.84 29.82 24.49
C ASN A 244 -1.48 29.13 24.36
N ARG A 245 -0.94 29.14 23.15
CA ARG A 245 0.45 28.76 22.88
C ARG A 245 1.40 29.65 23.70
N PRO A 246 2.35 29.07 24.44
CA PRO A 246 3.40 29.85 25.07
C PRO A 246 4.30 30.51 24.01
N GLU A 247 4.76 31.74 24.26
CA GLU A 247 5.62 32.50 23.31
C GLU A 247 6.93 31.78 22.97
N TYR A 248 7.45 30.99 23.91
CA TYR A 248 8.70 30.26 23.75
C TYR A 248 8.55 28.97 22.90
N GLN A 249 7.32 28.57 22.55
CA GLN A 249 7.03 27.41 21.71
C GLN A 249 6.41 27.86 20.38
N PRO A 250 7.23 28.40 19.45
CA PRO A 250 6.76 28.85 18.15
C PRO A 250 6.07 27.73 17.37
N MET A 251 5.18 28.12 16.46
CA MET A 251 4.39 27.19 15.67
C MET A 251 5.22 26.63 14.51
N GLY A 252 5.21 25.30 14.33
CA GLY A 252 5.85 24.66 13.17
C GLY A 252 5.24 25.12 11.83
N ALA A 253 5.96 24.85 10.73
CA ALA A 253 5.60 25.32 9.39
C ALA A 253 4.20 24.86 8.95
N VAL A 254 3.87 23.59 9.19
CA VAL A 254 2.57 23.01 8.80
C VAL A 254 1.42 23.64 9.58
N LEU A 255 1.51 23.72 10.91
CA LEU A 255 0.47 24.35 11.71
C LEU A 255 0.31 25.84 11.36
N SER A 256 1.41 26.52 11.04
CA SER A 256 1.39 27.91 10.56
C SER A 256 0.66 28.06 9.23
N LEU A 257 0.84 27.11 8.30
CA LEU A 257 0.07 27.06 7.06
C LEU A 257 -1.41 26.87 7.35
N PHE A 258 -1.78 25.91 8.21
CA PHE A 258 -3.19 25.65 8.55
C PHE A 258 -3.87 26.87 9.15
N LEU A 259 -3.17 27.64 9.99
CA LEU A 259 -3.64 28.91 10.50
C LEU A 259 -3.84 29.95 9.38
N LYS A 260 -2.86 30.14 8.52
CA LYS A 260 -2.91 31.16 7.45
C LYS A 260 -3.94 30.86 6.38
N ARG A 261 -3.99 29.60 5.91
CA ARG A 261 -4.76 29.17 4.74
C ARG A 261 -6.19 28.80 5.11
N PHE A 262 -6.41 28.17 6.26
CA PHE A 262 -7.71 27.63 6.65
C PHE A 262 -8.29 28.28 7.92
N ASP A 263 -7.64 29.29 8.50
CA ASP A 263 -8.01 29.89 9.80
C ASP A 263 -8.10 28.85 10.94
N VAL A 264 -7.30 27.78 10.84
CA VAL A 264 -7.23 26.72 11.84
C VAL A 264 -6.21 27.10 12.91
N SER A 265 -6.71 27.57 14.06
CA SER A 265 -5.89 27.96 15.20
C SER A 265 -5.76 26.85 16.26
N ASP A 266 -4.92 27.06 17.28
CA ASP A 266 -4.84 26.16 18.45
C ASP A 266 -6.18 26.06 19.23
N ARG A 267 -7.17 26.91 18.91
CA ARG A 267 -8.52 26.89 19.49
C ARG A 267 -9.55 26.15 18.64
N THR A 268 -9.22 25.80 17.41
CA THR A 268 -10.12 25.09 16.49
C THR A 268 -10.14 23.59 16.84
N PRO A 269 -11.29 23.01 17.26
CA PRO A 269 -11.37 21.59 17.59
C PRO A 269 -11.25 20.70 16.34
N GLY A 270 -10.71 19.48 16.48
CA GLY A 270 -10.52 18.56 15.35
C GLY A 270 -11.74 18.34 14.44
N PRO A 271 -12.96 18.13 14.96
CA PRO A 271 -14.16 18.03 14.12
C PRO A 271 -14.43 19.27 13.28
N GLN A 272 -14.11 20.46 13.81
CA GLN A 272 -14.22 21.72 13.06
C GLN A 272 -13.12 21.83 12.00
N VAL A 273 -11.88 21.40 12.32
CA VAL A 273 -10.81 21.31 11.32
C VAL A 273 -11.24 20.42 10.16
N PHE A 274 -11.75 19.22 10.45
CA PHE A 274 -12.27 18.32 9.42
C PHE A 274 -13.34 18.99 8.55
N ALA A 275 -14.30 19.70 9.16
CA ALA A 275 -15.34 20.41 8.42
C ALA A 275 -14.78 21.54 7.53
N ILE A 276 -13.77 22.27 8.00
CA ILE A 276 -13.10 23.31 7.20
C ILE A 276 -12.36 22.69 6.00
N LEU A 277 -11.64 21.59 6.22
CA LEU A 277 -10.94 20.89 5.15
C LEU A 277 -11.92 20.29 4.13
N GLN A 278 -13.08 19.80 4.59
CA GLN A 278 -14.15 19.33 3.70
C GLN A 278 -14.73 20.48 2.86
N GLN A 279 -14.94 21.66 3.45
CA GLN A 279 -15.42 22.83 2.70
C GLN A 279 -14.43 23.27 1.61
N ASP A 280 -13.13 23.22 1.88
CA ASP A 280 -12.11 23.49 0.85
C ASP A 280 -12.12 22.39 -0.22
N ALA A 281 -12.27 21.12 0.17
CA ALA A 281 -12.36 20.02 -0.77
C ALA A 281 -13.59 20.09 -1.68
N ASP A 282 -14.71 20.63 -1.19
CA ASP A 282 -15.91 20.84 -2.00
C ASP A 282 -15.70 21.89 -3.12
N LEU A 283 -14.63 22.70 -3.05
CA LEU A 283 -14.22 23.65 -4.10
C LEU A 283 -13.27 23.03 -5.13
N PHE A 284 -12.83 21.78 -4.92
CA PHE A 284 -11.93 21.11 -5.84
C PHE A 284 -12.68 20.71 -7.13
N GLU A 285 -12.44 21.44 -8.22
CA GLU A 285 -13.02 21.17 -9.55
C GLU A 285 -12.32 20.03 -10.33
N GLY A 286 -11.50 19.20 -9.68
CA GLY A 286 -10.89 18.04 -10.32
C GLY A 286 -11.88 16.88 -10.44
N ASP A 287 -11.67 16.00 -11.43
CA ASP A 287 -12.45 14.77 -11.56
C ASP A 287 -12.51 14.05 -10.20
N GLU A 288 -13.71 13.66 -9.76
CA GLU A 288 -13.91 12.91 -8.52
C GLU A 288 -12.85 11.81 -8.43
N PRO A 289 -12.03 11.76 -7.37
CA PRO A 289 -11.07 10.69 -7.22
C PRO A 289 -11.85 9.39 -7.19
N GLU A 290 -11.67 8.53 -8.19
CA GLU A 290 -12.27 7.20 -8.20
C GLU A 290 -11.99 6.54 -6.84
N PRO A 291 -13.02 6.04 -6.15
CA PRO A 291 -12.87 5.51 -4.81
C PRO A 291 -11.85 4.37 -4.86
N GLU A 292 -10.76 4.54 -4.10
CA GLU A 292 -9.64 3.60 -3.99
C GLU A 292 -8.88 3.31 -5.30
N ARG A 293 -8.46 4.36 -6.03
CA ARG A 293 -7.10 4.32 -6.59
C ARG A 293 -6.17 4.86 -5.53
N GLU A 294 -5.47 3.97 -4.84
CA GLU A 294 -4.06 4.27 -4.55
C GLU A 294 -3.51 4.84 -5.86
N ALA A 295 -3.08 6.10 -5.86
CA ALA A 295 -2.27 6.63 -6.94
C ALA A 295 -0.91 5.91 -6.86
N SER A 296 -0.92 4.61 -7.11
CA SER A 296 0.25 3.91 -7.56
C SER A 296 0.59 4.63 -8.86
N ASN A 297 1.77 5.24 -8.91
CA ASN A 297 2.44 5.51 -10.17
C ASN A 297 2.82 4.19 -10.87
N SER A 298 2.22 3.06 -10.47
CA SER A 298 2.32 1.79 -11.13
C SER A 298 1.59 1.85 -12.45
N THR A 299 2.36 1.82 -13.53
CA THR A 299 1.83 1.49 -14.83
C THR A 299 1.92 -0.02 -14.95
N THR A 300 0.77 -0.70 -14.96
CA THR A 300 0.70 -2.10 -15.32
C THR A 300 0.28 -2.19 -16.77
N LEU A 301 1.09 -2.85 -17.59
CA LEU A 301 0.67 -3.30 -18.92
C LEU A 301 0.52 -4.80 -18.84
N VAL A 302 -0.67 -5.30 -19.12
CA VAL A 302 -0.96 -6.73 -19.21
C VAL A 302 -1.36 -7.01 -20.64
N ILE A 303 -0.72 -8.00 -21.26
CA ILE A 303 -1.14 -8.62 -22.51
C ILE A 303 -1.24 -10.12 -22.29
N GLY A 304 -2.05 -10.80 -23.09
CA GLY A 304 -2.18 -12.23 -22.91
C GLY A 304 -3.18 -12.87 -23.85
N SER A 305 -3.40 -14.15 -23.62
CA SER A 305 -4.27 -15.00 -24.44
C SER A 305 -5.10 -15.90 -23.54
N PHE A 306 -6.42 -15.89 -23.75
CA PHE A 306 -7.31 -16.94 -23.24
C PHE A 306 -7.37 -18.08 -24.25
N TYR A 307 -7.11 -19.30 -23.80
CA TYR A 307 -7.16 -20.51 -24.61
C TYR A 307 -8.39 -21.34 -24.26
N PHE A 308 -9.12 -21.76 -25.28
CA PHE A 308 -10.34 -22.54 -25.19
C PHE A 308 -10.16 -23.89 -25.88
N HIS A 309 -10.78 -24.95 -25.35
CA HIS A 309 -10.77 -26.28 -25.92
C HIS A 309 -12.17 -26.71 -26.33
N GLU A 310 -12.34 -27.04 -27.61
CA GLU A 310 -13.52 -27.53 -28.33
C GLU A 310 -14.76 -26.62 -28.35
N VAL A 311 -14.98 -25.83 -27.29
CA VAL A 311 -16.19 -25.04 -27.09
C VAL A 311 -15.89 -23.66 -26.56
N PHE A 312 -16.79 -22.71 -26.82
CA PHE A 312 -16.84 -21.40 -26.17
C PHE A 312 -18.24 -21.22 -25.59
N THR A 313 -18.36 -21.32 -24.27
CA THR A 313 -19.66 -21.39 -23.60
C THR A 313 -20.17 -20.00 -23.17
N PRO A 314 -21.45 -19.86 -22.82
CA PRO A 314 -21.95 -18.61 -22.21
C PRO A 314 -21.24 -18.22 -20.92
N LEU A 315 -20.70 -19.20 -20.17
CA LEU A 315 -19.88 -18.94 -19.00
C LEU A 315 -18.54 -18.33 -19.40
N ASP A 316 -17.90 -18.84 -20.46
CA ASP A 316 -16.64 -18.29 -20.99
C ASP A 316 -16.82 -16.83 -21.45
N GLN A 317 -17.88 -16.56 -22.21
CA GLN A 317 -18.22 -15.21 -22.65
C GLN A 317 -18.44 -14.26 -21.46
N LEU A 318 -19.12 -14.74 -20.42
CA LEU A 318 -19.32 -13.98 -19.19
C LEU A 318 -17.97 -13.68 -18.51
N LEU A 319 -17.11 -14.68 -18.32
CA LEU A 319 -15.82 -14.53 -17.65
C LEU A 319 -14.94 -13.48 -18.34
N VAL A 320 -14.77 -13.59 -19.66
CA VAL A 320 -13.94 -12.65 -20.42
C VAL A 320 -14.53 -11.23 -20.39
N SER A 321 -15.87 -11.10 -20.42
CA SER A 321 -16.55 -9.79 -20.38
C SER A 321 -16.44 -9.05 -19.04
N CYS A 322 -16.00 -9.72 -17.97
CA CYS A 322 -15.96 -9.14 -16.62
C CYS A 322 -14.65 -8.40 -16.32
N PHE A 323 -13.67 -8.35 -17.22
CA PHE A 323 -12.48 -7.51 -17.04
C PHE A 323 -12.75 -6.05 -17.42
N ARG A 324 -12.66 -5.15 -16.44
CA ARG A 324 -12.86 -3.71 -16.67
C ARG A 324 -11.72 -3.13 -17.49
N GLY A 325 -12.07 -2.47 -18.59
CA GLY A 325 -11.09 -1.79 -19.45
C GLY A 325 -10.18 -2.73 -20.26
N ALA A 326 -10.44 -4.04 -20.25
CA ALA A 326 -9.77 -4.97 -21.14
C ALA A 326 -10.19 -4.73 -22.59
N ARG A 327 -9.22 -4.76 -23.50
CA ARG A 327 -9.44 -4.77 -24.94
C ARG A 327 -9.22 -6.18 -25.44
N LEU A 328 -10.25 -6.76 -26.01
CA LEU A 328 -10.20 -8.07 -26.67
C LEU A 328 -10.00 -7.82 -28.16
N GLU A 329 -9.20 -8.66 -28.81
CA GLU A 329 -9.06 -8.60 -30.28
C GLU A 329 -10.29 -9.15 -31.01
N SER A 330 -11.06 -10.01 -30.35
CA SER A 330 -12.29 -10.62 -30.87
C SER A 330 -13.26 -10.95 -29.73
N ASP A 331 -14.56 -10.94 -30.04
CA ASP A 331 -15.63 -11.36 -29.10
C ASP A 331 -15.77 -12.89 -29.01
N GLU A 332 -15.23 -13.62 -29.99
CA GLU A 332 -15.22 -15.08 -30.06
C GLU A 332 -13.80 -15.63 -30.30
N PRO A 333 -13.47 -16.86 -29.87
CA PRO A 333 -12.16 -17.44 -30.09
C PRO A 333 -11.85 -17.65 -31.57
N VAL A 334 -10.62 -17.28 -31.96
CA VAL A 334 -10.05 -17.68 -33.25
C VAL A 334 -9.51 -19.10 -33.10
N TRP A 335 -10.12 -20.04 -33.81
CA TRP A 335 -9.73 -21.46 -33.77
C TRP A 335 -8.50 -21.72 -34.63
N ASP A 336 -7.48 -22.37 -34.05
CA ASP A 336 -6.23 -22.65 -34.73
C ASP A 336 -6.34 -23.88 -35.64
N GLU A 337 -5.89 -23.72 -36.88
CA GLU A 337 -5.95 -24.78 -37.90
C GLU A 337 -4.92 -25.89 -37.65
N ARG A 338 -3.79 -25.56 -36.98
CA ARG A 338 -2.70 -26.51 -36.72
C ARG A 338 -2.95 -27.36 -35.47
N HIS A 339 -3.73 -26.85 -34.52
CA HIS A 339 -4.14 -27.51 -33.29
C HIS A 339 -5.67 -27.57 -33.24
N PRO A 340 -6.30 -28.54 -33.95
CA PRO A 340 -7.74 -28.64 -34.04
C PRO A 340 -8.39 -28.65 -32.66
N GLY A 341 -9.38 -27.78 -32.49
CA GLY A 341 -10.11 -27.66 -31.22
C GLY A 341 -9.47 -26.71 -30.21
N ILE A 342 -8.37 -26.02 -30.51
CA ILE A 342 -7.86 -24.93 -29.66
C ILE A 342 -8.27 -23.58 -30.23
N GLY A 343 -8.98 -22.79 -29.45
CA GLY A 343 -9.39 -21.42 -29.77
C GLY A 343 -8.63 -20.42 -28.90
N VAL A 344 -8.36 -19.23 -29.44
CA VAL A 344 -7.68 -18.15 -28.70
C VAL A 344 -8.44 -16.82 -28.76
N ILE A 345 -8.48 -16.11 -27.63
CA ILE A 345 -8.83 -14.69 -27.58
C ILE A 345 -7.64 -13.94 -26.98
N GLN A 346 -7.05 -13.04 -27.75
CA GLN A 346 -6.01 -12.15 -27.26
C GLN A 346 -6.62 -10.96 -26.53
N PHE A 347 -5.95 -10.53 -25.45
CA PHE A 347 -6.39 -9.40 -24.65
C PHE A 347 -5.23 -8.47 -24.27
N SER A 348 -5.58 -7.23 -23.97
CA SER A 348 -4.71 -6.27 -23.29
C SER A 348 -5.48 -5.49 -22.23
N MET A 349 -4.84 -5.17 -21.11
CA MET A 349 -5.45 -4.37 -20.03
C MET A 349 -4.38 -3.62 -19.22
N SER A 350 -4.81 -2.63 -18.45
CA SER A 350 -3.91 -1.76 -17.66
C SER A 350 -3.82 -2.13 -16.18
N ASN A 351 -4.45 -3.24 -15.77
CA ASN A 351 -4.47 -3.71 -14.38
C ASN A 351 -4.67 -5.23 -14.36
N LEU A 352 -3.77 -5.94 -13.67
CA LEU A 352 -3.84 -7.40 -13.54
C LEU A 352 -5.07 -7.88 -12.75
N ASN A 353 -5.56 -7.06 -11.82
CA ASN A 353 -6.72 -7.34 -10.97
C ASN A 353 -7.98 -6.62 -11.47
N ALA A 354 -8.14 -6.48 -12.79
CA ALA A 354 -9.26 -5.75 -13.39
C ALA A 354 -10.60 -6.51 -13.40
N PHE A 355 -10.63 -7.75 -12.91
CA PHE A 355 -11.83 -8.57 -12.92
C PHE A 355 -12.90 -8.06 -11.94
N ASP A 356 -14.09 -7.75 -12.45
CA ASP A 356 -15.24 -7.31 -11.67
C ASP A 356 -16.03 -8.50 -11.13
N GLY A 357 -15.59 -9.00 -9.97
CA GLY A 357 -16.21 -10.13 -9.28
C GLY A 357 -17.70 -9.91 -8.96
N HIS A 358 -18.13 -8.69 -8.65
CA HIS A 358 -19.53 -8.40 -8.38
C HIS A 358 -20.38 -8.38 -9.66
N ALA A 359 -19.88 -7.83 -10.77
CA ALA A 359 -20.57 -7.92 -12.06
C ALA A 359 -20.69 -9.36 -12.55
N PHE A 360 -19.63 -10.15 -12.35
CA PHE A 360 -19.65 -11.59 -12.57
C PHE A 360 -20.72 -12.26 -11.71
N GLY A 361 -20.68 -12.05 -10.39
CA GLY A 361 -21.63 -12.58 -9.41
C GLY A 361 -23.10 -12.29 -9.78
N ARG A 362 -23.39 -11.06 -10.23
CA ARG A 362 -24.75 -10.65 -10.64
C ARG A 362 -25.29 -11.45 -11.83
N ARG A 363 -24.42 -11.97 -12.69
CA ARG A 363 -24.80 -12.69 -13.92
C ARG A 363 -24.68 -14.21 -13.73
N VAL A 364 -23.66 -14.69 -13.01
CA VAL A 364 -23.44 -16.13 -12.80
C VAL A 364 -24.44 -16.74 -11.81
N LEU A 365 -24.79 -16.06 -10.72
CA LEU A 365 -25.73 -16.63 -9.74
C LEU A 365 -27.10 -16.94 -10.37
N PRO A 366 -27.71 -16.03 -11.18
CA PRO A 366 -28.95 -16.36 -11.90
C PRO A 366 -28.80 -17.52 -12.88
N MET A 367 -27.64 -17.66 -13.55
CA MET A 367 -27.36 -18.81 -14.42
C MET A 367 -27.35 -20.13 -13.63
N LEU A 368 -26.97 -20.08 -12.36
CA LEU A 368 -26.96 -21.21 -11.43
C LEU A 368 -28.25 -21.34 -10.60
N GLY A 369 -29.29 -20.56 -10.91
CA GLY A 369 -30.61 -20.67 -10.28
C GLY A 369 -30.78 -19.93 -8.94
N VAL A 370 -29.86 -19.04 -8.56
CA VAL A 370 -29.95 -18.23 -7.33
C VAL A 370 -29.96 -16.74 -7.67
N HIS A 371 -30.76 -15.95 -6.95
CA HIS A 371 -30.76 -14.50 -7.10
C HIS A 371 -29.51 -13.87 -6.49
N ALA A 372 -28.91 -12.94 -7.23
CA ALA A 372 -27.83 -12.13 -6.69
C ALA A 372 -28.31 -11.23 -5.54
N PRO A 373 -27.45 -10.93 -4.54
CA PRO A 373 -27.77 -10.00 -3.48
C PRO A 373 -28.19 -8.63 -4.00
N THR A 374 -29.13 -8.00 -3.29
CA THR A 374 -29.64 -6.65 -3.59
C THR A 374 -29.13 -5.62 -2.58
N GLU A 375 -29.35 -4.33 -2.87
CA GLU A 375 -29.09 -3.25 -1.90
C GLU A 375 -29.77 -3.47 -0.54
N LYS A 376 -30.94 -4.14 -0.53
CA LYS A 376 -31.63 -4.50 0.71
C LYS A 376 -30.86 -5.55 1.51
N ASP A 377 -30.22 -6.50 0.85
CA ASP A 377 -29.39 -7.53 1.49
C ASP A 377 -28.10 -6.93 2.04
N PHE A 378 -27.48 -6.00 1.31
CA PHE A 378 -26.32 -5.24 1.78
C PHE A 378 -26.66 -4.40 3.01
N ALA A 379 -27.74 -3.62 2.95
CA ALA A 379 -28.21 -2.80 4.07
C ALA A 379 -28.58 -3.66 5.31
N ARG A 380 -29.17 -4.84 5.11
CA ARG A 380 -29.49 -5.79 6.18
C ARG A 380 -28.24 -6.25 6.92
N HIS A 381 -27.15 -6.51 6.20
CA HIS A 381 -25.88 -6.93 6.82
C HIS A 381 -25.10 -5.76 7.42
N ALA A 382 -25.10 -4.60 6.77
CA ALA A 382 -24.53 -3.38 7.34
C ALA A 382 -25.20 -2.98 8.68
N ALA A 383 -26.53 -3.10 8.76
CA ALA A 383 -27.28 -2.80 9.99
C ALA A 383 -26.92 -3.71 11.19
N LYS A 384 -26.39 -4.92 10.94
CA LYS A 384 -25.96 -5.85 12.01
C LYS A 384 -24.60 -5.49 12.61
N ILE A 385 -23.80 -4.69 11.91
CA ILE A 385 -22.44 -4.31 12.33
C ILE A 385 -22.47 -3.12 13.33
N GLY A 386 -23.60 -2.41 13.42
CA GLY A 386 -23.82 -1.30 14.38
C GLY A 386 -23.27 0.05 13.92
N LYS A 387 -23.85 1.15 14.40
CA LYS A 387 -23.51 2.54 14.02
C LYS A 387 -22.16 3.06 14.55
N GLU A 388 -21.49 2.30 15.42
CA GLU A 388 -20.21 2.72 16.05
C GLU A 388 -18.98 2.34 15.21
N ASN A 389 -19.16 1.76 14.03
CA ASN A 389 -18.08 1.15 13.24
C ASN A 389 -18.20 1.47 11.72
N ASP A 390 -18.40 2.74 11.36
CA ASP A 390 -18.42 3.27 9.98
C ASP A 390 -17.00 3.30 9.34
N HIS A 391 -16.32 2.16 9.35
CA HIS A 391 -15.04 1.96 8.67
C HIS A 391 -15.30 1.36 7.27
N PRO A 392 -14.65 1.84 6.18
CA PRO A 392 -14.84 1.32 4.81
C PRO A 392 -14.68 -0.21 4.70
N PHE A 393 -13.74 -0.77 5.47
CA PHE A 393 -13.53 -2.23 5.60
C PHE A 393 -14.77 -2.99 6.11
N ASN A 394 -15.59 -2.39 6.98
CA ASN A 394 -16.80 -3.02 7.51
C ASN A 394 -17.94 -3.02 6.49
N LEU A 395 -18.03 -1.97 5.66
CA LEU A 395 -18.97 -1.92 4.54
C LEU A 395 -18.62 -2.98 3.49
N LYS A 396 -17.35 -3.09 3.12
CA LYS A 396 -16.83 -4.15 2.21
C LYS A 396 -17.10 -5.55 2.77
N ASN A 397 -16.88 -5.76 4.08
CA ASN A 397 -17.20 -7.03 4.73
C ASN A 397 -18.70 -7.34 4.72
N SER A 398 -19.58 -6.34 4.89
CA SER A 398 -21.04 -6.53 4.84
C SER A 398 -21.53 -6.96 3.46
N VAL A 399 -20.94 -6.39 2.39
CA VAL A 399 -21.22 -6.76 1.00
C VAL A 399 -20.71 -8.18 0.71
N ASN A 400 -19.45 -8.48 1.07
CA ASN A 400 -18.89 -9.82 0.89
C ASN A 400 -19.67 -10.90 1.67
N THR A 401 -20.18 -10.57 2.85
CA THR A 401 -21.04 -11.48 3.63
C THR A 401 -22.34 -11.78 2.89
N ALA A 402 -22.97 -10.79 2.26
CA ALA A 402 -24.18 -11.00 1.47
C ALA A 402 -23.92 -11.91 0.26
N TRP A 403 -22.79 -11.72 -0.43
CA TRP A 403 -22.38 -12.57 -1.54
C TRP A 403 -22.11 -14.01 -1.12
N ARG A 404 -21.38 -14.22 -0.02
CA ARG A 404 -21.14 -15.55 0.55
C ARG A 404 -22.45 -16.27 0.92
N GLU A 405 -23.40 -15.54 1.51
CA GLU A 405 -24.72 -16.10 1.84
C GLU A 405 -25.50 -16.52 0.58
N ALA A 406 -25.36 -15.79 -0.53
CA ALA A 406 -26.00 -16.16 -1.79
C ALA A 406 -25.34 -17.38 -2.44
N VAL A 407 -24.00 -17.44 -2.45
CA VAL A 407 -23.26 -18.61 -2.95
C VAL A 407 -23.57 -19.87 -2.13
N ALA A 408 -23.71 -19.75 -0.81
CA ALA A 408 -24.05 -20.87 0.07
C ALA A 408 -25.45 -21.48 -0.17
N LYS A 409 -26.30 -20.83 -0.99
CA LYS A 409 -27.61 -21.39 -1.41
C LYS A 409 -27.51 -22.28 -2.65
N LEU A 410 -26.36 -22.30 -3.31
CA LEU A 410 -26.09 -23.17 -4.44
C LEU A 410 -25.81 -24.60 -3.97
N ASP A 411 -26.19 -25.57 -4.77
CA ASP A 411 -25.89 -26.99 -4.55
C ASP A 411 -24.51 -27.33 -5.12
N LEU A 412 -23.47 -26.72 -4.56
CA LEU A 412 -22.06 -26.92 -4.93
C LEU A 412 -21.31 -27.64 -3.81
N PHE A 413 -20.22 -28.33 -4.17
CA PHE A 413 -19.28 -28.80 -3.16
C PHE A 413 -18.65 -27.61 -2.42
N GLN A 414 -18.24 -27.82 -1.18
CA GLN A 414 -17.73 -26.76 -0.32
C GLN A 414 -16.55 -26.01 -0.97
N ASP A 415 -15.65 -26.73 -1.63
CA ASP A 415 -14.48 -26.16 -2.30
C ASP A 415 -14.89 -25.30 -3.51
N ASP A 416 -15.86 -25.77 -4.30
CA ASP A 416 -16.39 -25.04 -5.47
C ASP A 416 -17.13 -23.76 -5.06
N ALA A 417 -17.94 -23.84 -3.99
CA ALA A 417 -18.60 -22.70 -3.40
C ALA A 417 -17.59 -21.67 -2.88
N GLN A 418 -16.47 -22.13 -2.30
CA GLN A 418 -15.41 -21.26 -1.82
C GLN A 418 -14.71 -20.54 -2.98
N VAL A 419 -14.36 -21.26 -4.05
CA VAL A 419 -13.75 -20.66 -5.26
C VAL A 419 -14.67 -19.61 -5.87
N LEU A 420 -15.95 -19.93 -6.05
CA LEU A 420 -16.93 -19.00 -6.61
C LEU A 420 -17.11 -17.76 -5.72
N SER A 421 -17.20 -17.96 -4.41
CA SER A 421 -17.24 -16.87 -3.44
C SER A 421 -16.02 -15.96 -3.53
N ASP A 422 -14.82 -16.55 -3.58
CA ASP A 422 -13.58 -15.79 -3.58
C ASP A 422 -13.43 -14.96 -4.85
N MET A 423 -13.82 -15.51 -6.01
CA MET A 423 -13.81 -14.76 -7.26
C MET A 423 -14.84 -13.63 -7.33
N ILE A 424 -15.96 -13.76 -6.60
CA ILE A 424 -16.95 -12.68 -6.52
C ILE A 424 -16.47 -11.57 -5.57
N CYS A 425 -15.88 -11.95 -4.44
CA CYS A 425 -15.55 -11.04 -3.34
C CYS A 425 -14.16 -10.39 -3.46
N TYR A 426 -13.27 -11.00 -4.23
CA TYR A 426 -11.89 -10.57 -4.45
C TYR A 426 -11.63 -10.54 -5.95
N ALA A 427 -10.83 -9.58 -6.43
CA ALA A 427 -10.50 -9.48 -7.86
C ALA A 427 -9.40 -10.50 -8.22
N PRO A 428 -9.72 -11.60 -8.93
CA PRO A 428 -8.73 -12.58 -9.36
C PRO A 428 -7.81 -12.06 -10.46
N GLU A 429 -6.61 -12.64 -10.56
CA GLU A 429 -5.78 -12.53 -11.76
C GLU A 429 -6.41 -13.35 -12.91
N PRO A 430 -6.08 -13.07 -14.19
CA PRO A 430 -6.63 -13.84 -15.31
C PRO A 430 -6.40 -15.35 -15.23
N GLY A 431 -5.26 -15.79 -14.69
CA GLY A 431 -4.97 -17.21 -14.51
C GLY A 431 -5.86 -17.92 -13.48
N ASP A 432 -6.39 -17.18 -12.49
CA ASP A 432 -7.23 -17.76 -11.44
C ASP A 432 -8.62 -18.16 -11.95
N LEU A 433 -9.05 -17.65 -13.11
CA LEU A 433 -10.33 -18.01 -13.71
C LEU A 433 -10.46 -19.51 -14.00
N LEU A 434 -9.34 -20.19 -14.26
CA LEU A 434 -9.31 -21.63 -14.52
C LEU A 434 -9.80 -22.45 -13.32
N ARG A 435 -9.79 -21.87 -12.11
CA ARG A 435 -10.29 -22.53 -10.90
C ARG A 435 -11.81 -22.69 -10.91
N LEU A 436 -12.54 -21.95 -11.76
CA LEU A 436 -14.00 -22.13 -11.92
C LEU A 436 -14.38 -23.30 -12.80
N ASN A 437 -13.42 -23.91 -13.51
CA ASN A 437 -13.73 -25.03 -14.36
C ASN A 437 -14.24 -26.20 -13.50
N GLY A 438 -15.53 -26.51 -13.62
CA GLY A 438 -16.25 -27.47 -12.78
C GLY A 438 -17.13 -26.84 -11.68
N ALA A 439 -16.77 -25.67 -11.15
CA ALA A 439 -17.47 -25.01 -10.04
C ALA A 439 -18.75 -24.26 -10.46
N ALA A 440 -18.72 -23.60 -11.62
CA ALA A 440 -19.82 -22.75 -12.11
C ALA A 440 -20.46 -23.25 -13.42
N GLY A 441 -20.15 -24.49 -13.82
CA GLY A 441 -20.64 -25.12 -15.04
C GLY A 441 -19.53 -25.51 -16.01
N GLN A 442 -19.92 -25.89 -17.23
CA GLN A 442 -18.97 -26.23 -18.30
C GLN A 442 -18.34 -24.96 -18.87
N SER A 443 -17.02 -24.92 -18.84
CA SER A 443 -16.18 -23.87 -19.43
C SER A 443 -15.26 -24.52 -20.46
N GLY A 444 -15.15 -23.91 -21.63
CA GLY A 444 -14.14 -24.27 -22.62
C GLY A 444 -12.77 -23.71 -22.27
N LEU A 445 -12.68 -22.74 -21.35
CA LEU A 445 -11.42 -22.12 -20.93
C LEU A 445 -10.48 -23.16 -20.30
N VAL A 446 -9.34 -23.38 -20.95
CA VAL A 446 -8.35 -24.40 -20.57
C VAL A 446 -6.97 -23.83 -20.29
N GLY A 447 -6.69 -22.60 -20.73
CA GLY A 447 -5.41 -21.96 -20.45
C GLY A 447 -5.47 -20.45 -20.50
N VAL A 448 -4.56 -19.79 -19.79
CA VAL A 448 -4.41 -18.33 -19.82
C VAL A 448 -2.92 -17.97 -19.83
N ARG A 449 -2.45 -17.36 -20.92
CA ARG A 449 -1.14 -16.71 -20.97
C ARG A 449 -1.29 -15.29 -20.46
N VAL A 450 -0.40 -14.89 -19.56
CA VAL A 450 -0.30 -13.52 -19.06
C VAL A 450 1.15 -13.10 -19.12
N ASP A 451 1.41 -12.05 -19.89
CA ASP A 451 2.63 -11.28 -19.87
C ASP A 451 2.29 -9.93 -19.28
N TYR A 452 2.95 -9.57 -18.18
CA TYR A 452 2.77 -8.24 -17.63
C TYR A 452 4.08 -7.58 -17.25
N ALA A 453 4.12 -6.28 -17.48
CA ALA A 453 5.12 -5.39 -16.96
C ALA A 453 4.44 -4.52 -15.93
N PHE A 454 4.90 -4.63 -14.70
CA PHE A 454 4.53 -3.72 -13.62
C PHE A 454 5.70 -2.77 -13.42
N SER A 455 5.44 -1.48 -13.54
CA SER A 455 6.44 -0.45 -13.26
C SER A 455 5.87 0.51 -12.25
N ASP A 456 6.32 0.41 -11.00
CA ASP A 456 6.11 1.43 -9.97
C ASP A 456 7.39 2.26 -9.82
N VAL A 457 7.35 3.33 -9.03
CA VAL A 457 8.47 4.26 -8.89
C VAL A 457 9.69 3.64 -8.21
N ASP A 458 9.48 2.56 -7.46
CA ASP A 458 10.53 1.91 -6.66
C ASP A 458 11.17 0.69 -7.36
N TYR A 459 10.43 0.01 -8.24
CA TYR A 459 10.92 -1.15 -9.00
C TYR A 459 10.02 -1.44 -10.21
N GLY A 460 10.64 -1.90 -11.28
CA GLY A 460 9.95 -2.54 -12.39
C GLY A 460 10.20 -4.02 -12.34
N TYR A 461 9.16 -4.82 -12.56
CA TYR A 461 9.33 -6.23 -12.83
C TYR A 461 8.42 -6.67 -13.97
N THR A 462 8.92 -7.64 -14.72
CA THR A 462 8.17 -8.31 -15.76
C THR A 462 7.92 -9.74 -15.31
N SER A 463 6.74 -10.26 -15.60
CA SER A 463 6.44 -11.66 -15.42
C SER A 463 5.74 -12.17 -16.67
N SER A 464 6.07 -13.40 -17.03
CA SER A 464 5.41 -14.15 -18.09
C SER A 464 5.05 -15.51 -17.52
N TYR A 465 3.78 -15.89 -17.64
CA TYR A 465 3.34 -17.21 -17.24
C TYR A 465 2.16 -17.72 -18.07
N LEU A 466 2.12 -19.02 -18.30
CA LEU A 466 0.95 -19.75 -18.76
C LEU A 466 0.35 -20.50 -17.59
N SER A 467 -0.92 -20.26 -17.32
CA SER A 467 -1.71 -21.05 -16.37
C SER A 467 -2.56 -22.06 -17.14
N LEU A 468 -2.57 -23.29 -16.64
CA LEU A 468 -3.41 -24.41 -17.02
C LEU A 468 -4.04 -24.97 -15.72
N PRO A 469 -5.16 -25.71 -15.75
CA PRO A 469 -5.72 -26.28 -14.53
C PRO A 469 -4.69 -27.17 -13.80
N GLY A 470 -4.30 -26.76 -12.58
CA GLY A 470 -3.30 -27.47 -11.77
C GLY A 470 -1.84 -27.31 -12.20
N LEU A 471 -1.53 -26.50 -13.21
CA LEU A 471 -0.17 -26.29 -13.71
C LEU A 471 0.08 -24.82 -14.05
N ARG A 472 1.16 -24.24 -13.52
CA ARG A 472 1.62 -22.89 -13.89
C ARG A 472 3.05 -22.95 -14.40
N VAL A 473 3.28 -22.41 -15.59
CA VAL A 473 4.58 -22.42 -16.27
C VAL A 473 5.06 -20.99 -16.42
N SER A 474 6.11 -20.61 -15.69
CA SER A 474 6.72 -19.28 -15.75
C SER A 474 7.86 -19.22 -16.78
N LEU A 475 7.56 -19.61 -18.02
CA LEU A 475 8.45 -19.50 -19.17
C LEU A 475 7.77 -18.61 -20.22
N GLY A 476 8.49 -17.62 -20.74
CA GLY A 476 8.02 -16.79 -21.85
C GLY A 476 7.83 -17.58 -23.13
N GLU A 477 6.82 -17.22 -23.92
CA GLU A 477 6.55 -17.88 -25.21
C GLU A 477 7.72 -17.71 -26.20
N ASP A 478 8.46 -16.61 -26.07
CA ASP A 478 9.67 -16.33 -26.84
C ASP A 478 10.76 -17.40 -26.66
N LEU A 479 10.80 -18.08 -25.51
CA LEU A 479 11.71 -19.19 -25.25
C LEU A 479 11.26 -20.50 -25.91
N LEU A 480 9.98 -20.64 -26.25
CA LEU A 480 9.46 -21.79 -26.99
C LEU A 480 9.73 -21.65 -28.50
N SER A 481 9.77 -20.40 -28.97
CA SER A 481 10.04 -20.05 -30.37
C SER A 481 11.48 -20.37 -30.80
N PRO A 482 11.72 -20.74 -32.08
CA PRO A 482 10.74 -20.95 -33.16
C PRO A 482 10.20 -22.38 -33.24
N ALA A 483 10.68 -23.29 -32.39
CA ALA A 483 10.38 -24.71 -32.49
C ALA A 483 8.96 -25.03 -32.04
N ARG A 484 8.47 -24.32 -31.01
CA ARG A 484 7.20 -24.53 -30.33
C ARG A 484 6.55 -23.19 -29.96
N ASN A 485 5.32 -23.24 -29.48
CA ASN A 485 4.59 -22.11 -28.92
C ASN A 485 3.62 -22.56 -27.81
N ASP A 486 2.81 -21.63 -27.31
CA ASP A 486 1.82 -21.95 -26.28
C ASP A 486 0.75 -22.95 -26.74
N PHE A 487 0.36 -22.93 -28.03
CA PHE A 487 -0.61 -23.89 -28.55
C PHE A 487 -0.12 -25.32 -28.44
N ASP A 488 1.17 -25.58 -28.70
CA ASP A 488 1.75 -26.92 -28.52
C ASP A 488 1.56 -27.41 -27.07
N LEU A 489 1.85 -26.55 -26.08
CA LEU A 489 1.77 -26.89 -24.66
C LEU A 489 0.31 -27.07 -24.20
N VAL A 490 -0.58 -26.16 -24.60
CA VAL A 490 -2.02 -26.24 -24.29
C VAL A 490 -2.63 -27.50 -24.94
N ALA A 491 -2.29 -27.79 -26.19
CA ALA A 491 -2.82 -28.95 -26.90
C ALA A 491 -2.31 -30.27 -26.30
N ALA A 492 -1.01 -30.35 -25.93
CA ALA A 492 -0.45 -31.48 -25.21
C ALA A 492 -1.15 -31.70 -23.85
N TYR A 493 -1.42 -30.60 -23.11
CA TYR A 493 -2.17 -30.65 -21.86
C TYR A 493 -3.59 -31.19 -22.07
N CYS A 494 -4.33 -30.70 -23.07
CA CYS A 494 -5.68 -31.17 -23.38
C CYS A 494 -5.71 -32.67 -23.74
N ARG A 495 -4.68 -33.16 -24.44
CA ARG A 495 -4.49 -34.58 -24.76
C ARG A 495 -4.00 -35.42 -23.57
N LYS A 496 -3.59 -34.78 -22.47
CA LYS A 496 -2.87 -35.41 -21.35
C LYS A 496 -1.59 -36.12 -21.80
N ASP A 497 -0.92 -35.56 -22.80
CA ASP A 497 0.36 -36.07 -23.31
C ASP A 497 1.52 -35.49 -22.47
N GLU A 498 1.85 -36.20 -21.38
CA GLU A 498 2.92 -35.77 -20.47
C GLU A 498 4.28 -35.68 -21.16
N GLN A 499 4.56 -36.57 -22.12
CA GLN A 499 5.84 -36.58 -22.81
C GLN A 499 5.97 -35.35 -23.73
N GLU A 500 4.92 -35.02 -24.46
CA GLU A 500 4.91 -33.83 -25.31
C GLU A 500 4.99 -32.54 -24.49
N MET A 501 4.32 -32.47 -23.33
CA MET A 501 4.50 -31.35 -22.40
C MET A 501 5.96 -31.22 -21.93
N VAL A 502 6.60 -32.34 -21.57
CA VAL A 502 8.01 -32.37 -21.17
C VAL A 502 8.90 -31.89 -22.32
N ASP A 503 8.66 -32.34 -23.54
CA ASP A 503 9.46 -31.96 -24.71
C ASP A 503 9.36 -30.45 -24.97
N VAL A 504 8.15 -29.87 -24.94
CA VAL A 504 7.93 -28.43 -25.12
C VAL A 504 8.65 -27.61 -24.04
N LEU A 505 8.55 -28.02 -22.77
CA LEU A 505 9.21 -27.33 -21.66
C LEU A 505 10.74 -27.48 -21.71
N ALA A 506 11.25 -28.66 -22.08
CA ALA A 506 12.67 -28.93 -22.23
C ALA A 506 13.28 -28.08 -23.35
N ASP A 507 12.58 -27.93 -24.48
CA ASP A 507 12.97 -27.03 -25.55
C ASP A 507 13.05 -25.58 -25.03
N GLY A 508 12.05 -25.11 -24.28
CA GLY A 508 12.07 -23.77 -23.67
C GLY A 508 13.30 -23.52 -22.79
N ILE A 509 13.59 -24.45 -21.86
CA ILE A 509 14.76 -24.37 -20.98
C ILE A 509 16.06 -24.42 -21.77
N SER A 510 16.12 -25.25 -22.83
CA SER A 510 17.28 -25.36 -23.72
C SER A 510 17.59 -24.03 -24.42
N HIS A 511 16.56 -23.31 -24.88
CA HIS A 511 16.72 -22.00 -25.54
C HIS A 511 17.16 -20.89 -24.58
N ALA A 512 16.75 -20.95 -23.30
CA ALA A 512 17.17 -20.00 -22.28
C ALA A 512 18.68 -20.05 -21.98
N VAL A 513 19.37 -21.16 -22.32
CA VAL A 513 20.81 -21.32 -22.09
C VAL A 513 21.59 -21.13 -23.39
N GLN A 514 22.23 -19.96 -23.53
CA GLN A 514 23.07 -19.62 -24.66
C GLN A 514 24.56 -19.64 -24.29
N SER A 515 25.39 -20.22 -25.15
CA SER A 515 26.85 -20.20 -25.01
C SER A 515 27.50 -20.30 -26.38
N ALA A 516 28.55 -19.49 -26.61
CA ALA A 516 29.35 -19.54 -27.82
C ALA A 516 30.15 -20.85 -27.94
N ASP A 517 30.41 -21.54 -26.82
CA ASP A 517 30.98 -22.88 -26.78
C ASP A 517 29.87 -23.94 -26.63
N PRO A 518 29.63 -24.79 -27.64
CA PRO A 518 28.65 -25.86 -27.58
C PRO A 518 28.94 -26.89 -26.47
N ALA A 519 30.21 -27.14 -26.13
CA ALA A 519 30.58 -28.08 -25.08
C ALA A 519 30.18 -27.54 -23.70
N MET A 520 30.49 -26.26 -23.42
CA MET A 520 30.02 -25.57 -22.22
C MET A 520 28.49 -25.52 -22.14
N ARG A 521 27.80 -25.21 -23.25
CA ARG A 521 26.32 -25.22 -23.28
C ARG A 521 25.75 -26.57 -22.85
N LYS A 522 26.28 -27.66 -23.43
CA LYS A 522 25.85 -29.03 -23.12
C LYS A 522 26.13 -29.40 -21.66
N GLN A 523 27.28 -29.00 -21.11
CA GLN A 523 27.62 -29.25 -19.71
C GLN A 523 26.70 -28.48 -18.76
N LEU A 524 26.41 -27.21 -19.05
CA LEU A 524 25.48 -26.40 -18.25
C LEU A 524 24.07 -26.99 -18.25
N LEU A 525 23.53 -27.36 -19.42
CA LEU A 525 22.21 -27.97 -19.52
C LEU A 525 22.10 -29.29 -18.74
N ARG A 526 23.14 -30.14 -18.79
CA ARG A 526 23.20 -31.35 -17.97
C ARG A 526 23.15 -31.04 -16.48
N ALA A 527 23.99 -30.10 -16.02
CA ALA A 527 24.06 -29.73 -14.61
C ALA A 527 22.75 -29.08 -14.12
N ILE A 528 22.08 -28.28 -14.96
CA ILE A 528 20.77 -27.71 -14.68
C ILE A 528 19.73 -28.82 -14.50
N GLY A 529 19.66 -29.78 -15.42
CA GLY A 529 18.73 -30.90 -15.34
C GLY A 529 18.92 -31.72 -14.05
N GLU A 530 20.17 -32.05 -13.71
CA GLU A 530 20.50 -32.75 -12.47
C GLU A 530 20.09 -31.94 -11.22
N ARG A 531 20.31 -30.61 -11.23
CA ARG A 531 19.94 -29.75 -10.10
C ARG A 531 18.43 -29.56 -9.95
N LEU A 532 17.68 -29.47 -11.04
CA LEU A 532 16.21 -29.36 -11.01
C LEU A 532 15.59 -30.58 -10.31
N ILE A 533 16.09 -31.79 -10.61
CA ILE A 533 15.65 -33.02 -9.94
C ILE A 533 15.93 -32.94 -8.44
N ALA A 534 17.18 -32.64 -8.05
CA ALA A 534 17.57 -32.55 -6.64
C ALA A 534 16.75 -31.52 -5.85
N THR A 535 16.49 -30.34 -6.42
CA THR A 535 15.71 -29.28 -5.77
C THR A 535 14.22 -29.64 -5.68
N SER A 536 13.68 -30.40 -6.63
CA SER A 536 12.29 -30.88 -6.54
C SER A 536 12.08 -31.83 -5.34
N GLU A 537 13.05 -32.69 -5.05
CA GLU A 537 13.02 -33.61 -3.90
C GLU A 537 13.15 -32.86 -2.57
N GLU A 538 14.01 -31.83 -2.50
CA GLU A 538 14.19 -30.96 -1.34
C GLU A 538 12.90 -30.17 -1.03
N ASN A 539 12.25 -29.60 -2.05
CA ASN A 539 11.03 -28.79 -1.89
C ASN A 539 9.77 -29.63 -1.59
N SER A 540 9.77 -30.91 -1.98
CA SER A 540 8.71 -31.86 -1.63
C SER A 540 8.59 -32.06 -0.10
N GLY A 541 9.70 -31.91 0.64
CA GLY A 541 9.71 -31.91 2.11
C GLY A 541 9.18 -30.62 2.75
N PHE A 542 9.20 -29.49 2.03
CA PHE A 542 8.75 -28.18 2.53
C PHE A 542 7.27 -27.92 2.21
N LEU A 543 6.78 -28.39 1.06
CA LEU A 543 5.37 -28.31 0.67
C LEU A 543 4.45 -29.18 1.52
N GLY A 544 4.96 -30.29 2.10
CA GLY A 544 4.22 -31.10 3.08
C GLY A 544 3.86 -30.35 4.38
N ALA A 545 4.59 -29.29 4.73
CA ALA A 545 4.29 -28.45 5.90
C ALA A 545 3.44 -27.21 5.57
N SER A 546 3.52 -26.72 4.32
CA SER A 546 2.73 -25.56 3.86
C SER A 546 1.27 -25.93 3.53
N VAL A 547 1.03 -27.13 2.97
CA VAL A 547 -0.34 -27.61 2.66
C VAL A 547 -1.10 -28.08 3.92
N ALA A 548 -0.40 -28.44 5.00
CA ALA A 548 -1.01 -28.77 6.29
C ALA A 548 -1.51 -27.54 7.08
N GLY A 549 -1.13 -26.32 6.67
CA GLY A 549 -1.63 -25.06 7.26
C GLY A 549 -2.96 -24.57 6.70
N ALA A 550 -3.46 -25.18 5.62
CA ALA A 550 -4.72 -24.83 4.96
C ALA A 550 -5.72 -26.01 4.86
N GLY A 551 -5.46 -27.13 5.54
CA GLY A 551 -6.36 -28.29 5.59
C GLY A 551 -6.32 -28.95 6.97
N LEU A 552 -7.43 -28.86 7.70
CA LEU A 552 -7.67 -29.59 8.95
C LEU A 552 -7.36 -31.08 8.75
N ALA A 553 -6.49 -31.62 9.62
CA ALA A 553 -6.21 -33.04 9.71
C ALA A 553 -7.53 -33.82 9.90
N ALA A 554 -7.92 -34.57 8.87
CA ALA A 554 -8.94 -35.60 8.99
C ALA A 554 -8.42 -36.69 9.95
N LYS A 555 -9.01 -36.78 11.14
CA LYS A 555 -8.88 -37.97 11.99
C LYS A 555 -9.55 -39.15 11.27
N PRO A 556 -8.89 -40.30 11.12
CA PRO A 556 -9.56 -41.51 10.67
C PRO A 556 -10.56 -41.99 11.74
N PRO A 557 -11.61 -42.73 11.33
CA PRO A 557 -12.71 -43.10 12.21
C PRO A 557 -12.23 -44.03 13.33
N SER A 558 -12.67 -43.74 14.55
CA SER A 558 -12.50 -44.58 15.73
C SER A 558 -13.15 -45.94 15.49
N SER A 559 -12.33 -46.98 15.37
CA SER A 559 -12.78 -48.36 15.53
C SER A 559 -13.13 -48.60 17.00
N THR A 560 -14.39 -48.88 17.23
CA THR A 560 -14.85 -49.61 18.41
C THR A 560 -14.13 -50.95 18.52
N GLN A 561 -13.34 -51.13 19.57
CA GLN A 561 -13.20 -52.43 20.22
C GLN A 561 -13.35 -52.22 21.73
N GLY A 562 -14.43 -52.76 22.27
CA GLY A 562 -14.58 -52.97 23.70
C GLY A 562 -13.91 -54.29 24.11
N GLY A 563 -13.58 -54.35 25.41
CA GLY A 563 -13.66 -55.60 26.17
C GLY A 563 -12.34 -56.22 26.64
N PHE A 564 -12.26 -56.32 27.98
CA PHE A 564 -11.49 -57.28 28.80
C PHE A 564 -9.96 -57.06 28.83
N ASN A 565 -9.27 -56.91 29.96
CA ASN A 565 -9.49 -57.31 31.36
C ASN A 565 -9.06 -56.20 32.34
#